data_AF-A0A8H3IY47-F1
#
_entry.id   AF-A0A8H3IY47-F1
#
_cell.length_a   1.000
_cell.length_b   1.000
_cell.length_c   1.000
_cell.angle_alpha   90.00
_cell.angle_beta   90.00
_cell.angle_gamma   90.00
#
_symmetry.space_group_name_H-M   'P 1'
#
loop_
_entity.id
_entity.type
_entity.pdbx_description
1 polymer ?
#
loop_
_entity_poly.entity_id
_entity_poly.type
_entity_poly.pdbx_seq_one_letter_code
_entity_poly.pdbx_strand_id
1 'polypeptide(L)'
;MISYAAIATALSSTVIRVLAYVFFRWIPGHPFPPIIYTAAIIYFASFMVAPVLGRNPAGAKSGAVENEKFELQPARLNGAGKKRKSEATIEVKINGRVYKSKDPHVKWIENGPHVLRTLLLGLPSPKSTFWSVVTLTINFLLVLGVVDVIYRGPMLYQSHDLSFARVGFVSDTSAKILVREPDVAQLPIYFSYRGAPGSEVDDAWKSAGQVYWLSKETDFTSTITLERLQPSNRYQYAVSNNHTGFFTTAPPAGRMVPGRRKFAFLTSSCIKPRFPYNPFSHPLTIPGLKHLSKWIPELHASFMLFLGDFIYIDVPHRFGSDAETYRREYRQVYSSPDWPAVSDSLPWLHVIDDHEIANDWDKQIADPYPAATDPWNLYHASLNPPPVVPNASYFQLAQGPASFFLMDTRRHRSPEYPALARSPDKTMLGAAQLNSLLTFLQRDEPEGVKWKFVISSVPFTRNWRLNSADTWANYLHERHIILEAMWDVGLRGDGIGVVVLSGDRHEFAATAFPPPKDGKWPLSATVHEFSTSPLSMFYLPVRSYWEVPGEDDVEEVCIKYAPDGNSKFGAVELEEVMGGEQGLLRFRLFVDGDESWDYVLMTPPAVHGGGRGKDAIWG
;
A
#
# COMPACT_ATOMS: atom_id res chain seq x y z
N MET A 1 -7.10 23.55 -43.21
CA MET A 1 -7.43 22.19 -42.75
C MET A 1 -6.33 21.72 -41.82
N ILE A 2 -6.66 21.14 -40.66
CA ILE A 2 -5.63 20.59 -39.76
C ILE A 2 -5.12 19.29 -40.39
N SER A 3 -3.80 19.18 -40.59
CA SER A 3 -3.18 17.96 -41.12
C SER A 3 -3.46 16.77 -40.20
N TYR A 4 -3.74 15.59 -40.77
CA TYR A 4 -3.88 14.35 -40.00
C TYR A 4 -2.66 14.09 -39.10
N ALA A 5 -1.45 14.47 -39.54
CA ALA A 5 -0.24 14.38 -38.72
C ALA A 5 -0.29 15.30 -37.49
N ALA A 6 -0.87 16.50 -37.62
CA ALA A 6 -1.05 17.40 -36.47
C ALA A 6 -2.13 16.88 -35.50
N ILE A 7 -3.21 16.27 -36.01
CA ILE A 7 -4.21 15.63 -35.15
C ILE A 7 -3.57 14.46 -34.38
N ALA A 8 -2.85 13.58 -35.08
CA ALA A 8 -2.15 12.45 -34.48
C ALA A 8 -1.12 12.90 -33.42
N THR A 9 -0.33 13.93 -33.72
CA THR A 9 0.64 14.52 -32.77
C THR A 9 -0.06 15.04 -31.52
N ALA A 10 -1.16 15.77 -31.68
CA ALA A 10 -1.88 16.36 -30.55
C ALA A 10 -2.57 15.33 -29.65
N LEU A 11 -3.22 14.34 -30.27
CA LEU A 11 -3.89 13.27 -29.53
C LEU A 11 -2.88 12.40 -28.78
N SER A 12 -1.83 11.93 -29.46
CA SER A 12 -0.78 11.11 -28.83
C SER A 12 -0.05 11.85 -27.72
N SER A 13 0.26 13.14 -27.88
CA SER A 13 0.84 13.94 -26.79
C SER A 13 -0.09 14.06 -25.59
N THR A 14 -1.39 14.25 -25.82
CA THR A 14 -2.39 14.33 -24.74
C THR A 14 -2.44 13.01 -23.98
N VAL A 15 -2.46 11.88 -24.70
CA VAL A 15 -2.45 10.54 -24.10
C VAL A 15 -1.20 10.32 -23.25
N ILE A 16 0.00 10.62 -23.76
CA ILE A 16 1.25 10.50 -22.99
C ILE A 16 1.17 11.30 -21.69
N ARG A 17 0.74 12.57 -21.76
CA ARG A 17 0.75 13.48 -20.61
C ARG A 17 -0.26 13.11 -19.55
N VAL A 18 -1.49 12.82 -19.94
CA VAL A 18 -2.56 12.44 -19.02
C VAL A 18 -2.23 11.10 -18.38
N LEU A 19 -1.89 10.09 -19.18
CA LEU A 19 -1.64 8.75 -18.65
C LEU A 19 -0.35 8.68 -17.83
N ALA A 20 0.72 9.39 -18.22
CA ALA A 20 1.94 9.44 -17.39
C ALA A 20 1.66 10.13 -16.06
N TYR A 21 0.88 11.22 -16.03
CA TYR A 21 0.49 11.87 -14.78
C TYR A 21 -0.29 10.93 -13.86
N VAL A 22 -1.32 10.27 -14.39
CA VAL A 22 -2.13 9.28 -13.65
C VAL A 22 -1.23 8.14 -13.14
N PHE A 23 -0.35 7.62 -13.98
CA PHE A 23 0.58 6.54 -13.63
C PHE A 23 1.56 6.93 -12.52
N PHE A 24 2.05 8.17 -12.52
CA PHE A 24 3.00 8.65 -11.52
C PHE A 24 2.36 9.06 -10.19
N ARG A 25 1.08 9.47 -10.20
CA ARG A 25 0.46 10.16 -9.05
C ARG A 25 -0.76 9.46 -8.49
N TRP A 26 -1.53 8.74 -9.30
CA TRP A 26 -2.82 8.21 -8.89
C TRP A 26 -2.86 6.70 -8.82
N ILE A 27 -2.33 5.99 -9.82
CA ILE A 27 -2.35 4.52 -9.82
C ILE A 27 -1.27 3.99 -10.78
N PRO A 28 -0.30 3.20 -10.30
CA PRO A 28 0.75 2.63 -11.15
C PRO A 28 0.26 1.39 -11.92
N GLY A 29 -0.93 1.44 -12.54
CA GLY A 29 -1.57 0.28 -13.13
C GLY A 29 -0.86 -0.32 -14.36
N HIS A 30 -1.00 -1.64 -14.55
CA HIS A 30 -0.41 -2.37 -15.67
C HIS A 30 -0.85 -1.93 -17.09
N PRO A 31 -2.04 -1.32 -17.33
CA PRO A 31 -2.43 -0.90 -18.68
C PRO A 31 -1.68 0.36 -19.16
N PHE A 32 -1.16 1.20 -18.26
CA PHE A 32 -0.59 2.50 -18.64
C PHE A 32 0.68 2.37 -19.50
N PRO A 33 1.70 1.57 -19.11
CA PRO A 33 2.95 1.50 -19.87
C PRO A 33 2.79 1.17 -21.37
N PRO A 34 2.08 0.09 -21.79
CA PRO A 34 1.95 -0.23 -23.22
C PRO A 34 1.20 0.86 -24.01
N ILE A 35 0.20 1.51 -23.39
CA ILE A 35 -0.53 2.61 -24.04
C ILE A 35 0.38 3.83 -24.22
N ILE A 36 1.16 4.19 -23.18
CA ILE A 36 2.10 5.32 -23.23
C ILE A 36 3.19 5.08 -24.28
N TYR A 37 3.76 3.87 -24.35
CA TYR A 37 4.77 3.53 -25.37
C TYR A 37 4.20 3.59 -26.79
N THR A 38 2.99 3.08 -27.00
CA THR A 38 2.30 3.16 -28.29
C THR A 38 2.04 4.61 -28.69
N ALA A 39 1.54 5.43 -27.76
CA ALA A 39 1.33 6.85 -27.98
C ALA A 39 2.65 7.59 -28.25
N ALA A 40 3.74 7.21 -27.57
CA ALA A 40 5.08 7.77 -27.81
C ALA A 40 5.56 7.50 -29.23
N ILE A 41 5.42 6.27 -29.73
CA ILE A 41 5.80 5.92 -31.11
C ILE A 41 5.01 6.77 -32.11
N ILE A 42 3.69 6.88 -31.93
CA ILE A 42 2.83 7.72 -32.79
C ILE A 42 3.24 9.19 -32.69
N TYR A 43 3.50 9.69 -31.48
CA TYR A 43 3.88 11.07 -31.23
C TYR A 43 5.19 11.42 -31.94
N PHE A 44 6.27 10.66 -31.72
CA PHE A 44 7.57 10.98 -32.30
C PHE A 44 7.57 10.85 -33.82
N ALA A 45 6.88 9.84 -34.38
CA ALA A 45 6.73 9.72 -35.83
C ALA A 45 5.94 10.89 -36.43
N SER A 46 4.79 11.24 -35.84
CA SER A 46 3.94 12.31 -36.36
C SER A 46 4.52 13.71 -36.12
N PHE A 47 5.24 13.94 -35.02
CA PHE A 47 5.89 15.20 -34.69
C PHE A 47 6.96 15.59 -35.72
N MET A 48 7.70 14.62 -36.25
CA MET A 48 8.72 14.85 -37.29
C MET A 48 8.08 15.18 -38.64
N VAL A 49 6.90 14.62 -38.91
CA VAL A 49 6.21 14.74 -40.20
C VAL A 49 5.25 15.95 -40.23
N ALA A 50 4.70 16.36 -39.09
CA ALA A 50 3.71 17.44 -38.99
C ALA A 50 4.21 18.80 -39.55
N PRO A 51 5.46 19.24 -39.30
CA PRO A 51 6.00 20.46 -39.92
C PRO A 51 6.16 20.35 -41.45
N VAL A 52 6.42 19.13 -41.96
CA VAL A 52 6.67 18.87 -43.38
C VAL A 52 5.35 18.81 -44.16
N LEU A 53 4.33 18.11 -43.63
CA LEU A 53 3.00 18.03 -44.24
C LEU A 53 2.12 19.26 -43.99
N GLY A 54 2.46 20.09 -42.99
CA GLY A 54 1.80 21.38 -42.73
C GLY A 54 2.31 22.52 -43.62
N ARG A 55 3.47 22.35 -44.27
CA ARG A 55 3.92 23.20 -45.36
C ARG A 55 3.25 22.70 -46.63
N ASN A 56 2.25 23.44 -47.13
CA ASN A 56 1.74 23.21 -48.48
C ASN A 56 2.95 23.07 -49.43
N PRO A 57 3.05 21.99 -50.23
CA PRO A 57 4.07 21.90 -51.25
C PRO A 57 3.91 23.13 -52.15
N ALA A 58 5.03 23.80 -52.42
CA ALA A 58 5.07 24.99 -53.25
C ALA A 58 4.27 24.74 -54.56
N GLY A 59 3.16 25.45 -54.75
CA GLY A 59 2.43 25.41 -56.03
C GLY A 59 0.90 25.46 -56.02
N ALA A 60 0.21 25.46 -54.89
CA ALA A 60 -1.25 25.59 -54.90
C ALA A 60 -1.69 27.06 -55.03
N LYS A 61 -1.93 27.50 -56.27
CA LYS A 61 -2.71 28.71 -56.59
C LYS A 61 -4.16 28.49 -56.15
N SER A 62 -4.49 28.80 -54.90
CA SER A 62 -5.88 29.09 -54.54
C SER A 62 -5.90 30.24 -53.55
N GLY A 63 -6.61 31.29 -53.94
CA GLY A 63 -6.87 32.45 -53.10
C GLY A 63 -7.72 32.04 -51.92
N ALA A 64 -7.07 31.74 -50.80
CA ALA A 64 -7.67 31.76 -49.49
C ALA A 64 -6.69 32.50 -48.59
N VAL A 65 -7.03 33.76 -48.31
CA VAL A 65 -6.39 34.57 -47.28
C VAL A 65 -6.62 33.83 -45.97
N GLU A 66 -5.60 33.09 -45.53
CA GLU A 66 -5.56 32.59 -44.16
C GLU A 66 -5.48 33.84 -43.28
N ASN A 67 -6.50 34.02 -42.44
CA ASN A 67 -6.68 35.17 -41.56
C ASN A 67 -5.49 35.29 -40.59
N GLU A 68 -4.41 35.93 -41.02
CA GLU A 68 -3.49 36.62 -40.12
C GLU A 68 -4.31 37.75 -39.48
N LYS A 69 -4.82 37.51 -38.27
CA LYS A 69 -5.40 38.58 -37.45
C LYS A 69 -4.25 39.53 -37.09
N PHE A 70 -4.16 40.63 -37.81
CA PHE A 70 -3.35 41.79 -37.47
C PHE A 70 -4.19 42.71 -36.59
N GLU A 71 -3.77 42.88 -35.34
CA GLU A 71 -4.44 43.81 -34.42
C GLU A 71 -3.87 45.22 -34.64
N LEU A 72 -4.73 46.15 -35.07
CA LEU A 72 -4.37 47.56 -35.29
C LEU A 72 -4.37 48.29 -33.95
N GLN A 73 -3.21 48.70 -33.44
CA GLN A 73 -3.13 49.69 -32.36
C GLN A 73 -2.91 51.10 -32.91
N PRO A 74 -3.70 52.10 -32.49
CA PRO A 74 -3.45 53.49 -32.87
C PRO A 74 -2.21 54.02 -32.13
N ALA A 75 -1.27 54.60 -32.88
CA ALA A 75 -0.15 55.32 -32.30
C ALA A 75 -0.64 56.53 -31.48
N ARG A 76 -0.25 56.62 -30.20
CA ARG A 76 -0.52 57.81 -29.37
C ARG A 76 0.26 59.00 -29.94
N LEU A 77 -0.46 60.00 -30.46
CA LEU A 77 0.07 61.29 -30.86
C LEU A 77 0.14 62.23 -29.65
N ASN A 78 1.35 62.49 -29.16
CA ASN A 78 1.65 63.72 -28.43
C ASN A 78 2.17 64.75 -29.43
N GLY A 79 1.46 65.88 -29.58
CA GLY A 79 1.99 67.07 -30.25
C GLY A 79 1.20 67.50 -31.49
N ALA A 80 0.63 68.71 -31.40
CA ALA A 80 -0.02 69.42 -32.48
C ALA A 80 0.97 69.76 -33.62
N GLY A 81 0.61 69.44 -34.86
CA GLY A 81 1.40 69.79 -36.04
C GLY A 81 0.65 69.55 -37.35
N LYS A 82 0.55 70.59 -38.19
CA LYS A 82 -0.23 70.68 -39.43
C LYS A 82 0.01 69.53 -40.43
N LYS A 83 -1.10 69.09 -41.03
CA LYS A 83 -1.19 68.16 -42.17
C LYS A 83 -0.27 68.56 -43.33
N ARG A 84 0.65 67.68 -43.71
CA ARG A 84 1.23 67.62 -45.06
C ARG A 84 0.85 66.25 -45.64
N LYS A 85 -0.06 66.21 -46.62
CA LYS A 85 -0.41 64.99 -47.37
C LYS A 85 0.73 64.70 -48.35
N SER A 86 1.66 63.83 -47.98
CA SER A 86 2.50 63.11 -48.95
C SER A 86 1.98 61.67 -49.02
N GLU A 87 1.45 61.27 -50.17
CA GLU A 87 1.08 59.87 -50.48
C GLU A 87 2.34 59.04 -50.72
N ALA A 88 3.12 58.76 -49.66
CA ALA A 88 4.19 57.79 -49.71
C ALA A 88 3.60 56.41 -49.40
N THR A 89 3.48 55.57 -50.44
CA THR A 89 3.09 54.16 -50.25
C THR A 89 4.31 53.42 -49.71
N ILE A 90 4.22 52.85 -48.50
CA ILE A 90 5.31 52.08 -47.92
C ILE A 90 5.17 50.63 -48.38
N GLU A 91 6.19 50.12 -49.08
CA GLU A 91 6.27 48.72 -49.49
C GLU A 91 7.16 47.95 -48.51
N VAL A 92 6.63 46.89 -47.90
CA VAL A 92 7.40 45.98 -47.04
C VAL A 92 7.30 44.57 -47.61
N LYS A 93 8.46 43.90 -47.69
CA LYS A 93 8.60 42.53 -48.20
C LYS A 93 8.74 41.57 -47.02
N ILE A 94 7.74 40.74 -46.77
CA ILE A 94 7.75 39.73 -45.70
C ILE A 94 7.54 38.36 -46.35
N ASN A 95 8.48 37.42 -46.11
CA ASN A 95 8.47 36.06 -46.67
C ASN A 95 8.17 36.01 -48.19
N GLY A 96 8.78 36.93 -48.96
CA GLY A 96 8.67 36.99 -50.41
C GLY A 96 7.38 37.63 -50.96
N ARG A 97 6.43 38.04 -50.12
CA ARG A 97 5.22 38.77 -50.51
C ARG A 97 5.36 40.27 -50.20
N VAL A 98 4.89 41.11 -51.13
CA VAL A 98 4.94 42.57 -51.02
C VAL A 98 3.59 43.06 -50.52
N TYR A 99 3.58 43.74 -49.38
CA TYR A 99 2.39 44.36 -48.80
C TYR A 99 2.53 45.89 -48.93
N LYS A 100 1.47 46.54 -49.46
CA LYS A 100 1.44 47.99 -49.67
C LYS A 100 0.38 48.60 -48.76
N SER A 101 0.76 49.55 -47.91
CA SER A 101 -0.18 50.33 -47.10
C SER A 101 -0.05 51.82 -47.40
N LYS A 102 -1.19 52.52 -47.40
CA LYS A 102 -1.28 53.98 -47.56
C LYS A 102 -1.31 54.73 -46.23
N ASP A 103 -1.35 54.01 -45.10
CA ASP A 103 -1.43 54.60 -43.76
C ASP A 103 -0.06 54.50 -43.05
N PRO A 104 0.64 55.62 -42.77
CA PRO A 104 1.96 55.63 -42.17
C PRO A 104 1.99 55.24 -40.68
N HIS A 105 0.84 54.90 -40.08
CA HIS A 105 0.72 54.56 -38.65
C HIS A 105 0.44 53.08 -38.34
N VAL A 106 0.53 52.18 -39.32
CA VAL A 106 0.30 50.73 -39.10
C VAL A 106 1.58 50.04 -38.61
N LYS A 107 1.64 49.69 -37.32
CA LYS A 107 2.62 48.73 -36.79
C LYS A 107 2.08 47.31 -36.95
N TRP A 108 2.74 46.52 -37.79
CA TRP A 108 2.45 45.09 -37.94
C TRP A 108 3.10 44.33 -36.78
N ILE A 109 2.29 43.84 -35.83
CA ILE A 109 2.77 42.96 -34.76
C ILE A 109 2.72 41.53 -35.29
N GLU A 110 3.88 40.90 -35.51
CA GLU A 110 3.92 39.47 -35.75
C GLU A 110 3.35 38.75 -34.52
N ASN A 111 2.28 37.98 -34.70
CA ASN A 111 1.81 37.06 -33.67
C ASN A 111 2.99 36.16 -33.26
N GLY A 112 3.40 36.27 -32.00
CA GLY A 112 4.54 35.55 -31.43
C GLY A 112 4.37 34.03 -31.47
N PRO A 113 5.34 33.25 -30.97
CA PRO A 113 5.21 31.80 -30.92
C PRO A 113 3.91 31.43 -30.20
N HIS A 114 3.14 30.48 -30.76
CA HIS A 114 1.91 29.97 -30.14
C HIS A 114 2.23 29.07 -28.92
N VAL A 115 2.91 29.62 -27.91
CA VAL A 115 3.51 28.90 -26.78
C VAL A 115 2.50 28.03 -26.06
N LEU A 116 1.36 28.60 -25.65
CA LEU A 116 0.30 27.86 -24.95
C LEU A 116 -0.21 26.68 -25.77
N ARG A 117 -0.42 26.86 -27.07
CA ARG A 117 -0.90 25.79 -27.95
C ARG A 117 0.16 24.69 -28.12
N THR A 118 1.42 25.05 -28.34
CA THR A 118 2.55 24.12 -28.47
C THR A 118 2.77 23.33 -27.18
N LEU A 119 2.66 23.98 -26.03
CA LEU A 119 2.85 23.33 -24.73
C LEU A 119 1.64 22.48 -24.35
N LEU A 120 0.40 22.92 -24.56
CA LEU A 120 -0.79 22.14 -24.20
C LEU A 120 -0.99 20.93 -25.12
N LEU A 121 -0.86 21.13 -26.44
CA LEU A 121 -1.15 20.09 -27.43
C LEU A 121 0.07 19.27 -27.85
N GLY A 122 1.28 19.60 -27.40
CA GLY A 122 2.48 18.89 -27.85
C GLY A 122 2.89 19.15 -29.30
N LEU A 123 2.24 20.09 -29.99
CA LEU A 123 2.47 20.38 -31.41
C LEU A 123 3.77 21.18 -31.63
N PRO A 124 4.54 20.91 -32.70
CA PRO A 124 5.69 21.74 -33.05
C PRO A 124 5.25 23.19 -33.30
N SER A 125 6.03 24.14 -32.80
CA SER A 125 5.77 25.57 -33.01
C SER A 125 6.18 25.97 -34.42
N PRO A 126 5.27 26.57 -35.21
CA PRO A 126 5.59 26.97 -36.59
C PRO A 126 6.65 28.09 -36.66
N LYS A 127 6.85 28.83 -35.56
CA LYS A 127 7.74 30.01 -35.50
C LYS A 127 8.90 29.87 -34.52
N SER A 128 9.02 28.75 -33.79
CA SER A 128 10.06 28.60 -32.77
C SER A 128 10.56 27.16 -32.64
N THR A 129 11.80 26.92 -33.05
CA THR A 129 12.48 25.64 -32.82
C THR A 129 12.63 25.37 -31.33
N PHE A 130 12.92 26.40 -30.53
CA PHE A 130 13.04 26.28 -29.08
C PHE A 130 11.79 25.67 -28.45
N TRP A 131 10.60 26.24 -28.70
CA TRP A 131 9.35 25.71 -28.12
C TRP A 131 8.97 24.33 -28.67
N SER A 132 9.36 24.01 -29.90
CA SER A 132 9.21 22.66 -30.46
C SER A 132 10.10 21.65 -29.71
N VAL A 133 11.36 22.00 -29.46
CA VAL A 133 12.29 21.16 -28.68
C VAL A 133 11.80 21.00 -27.24
N VAL A 134 11.31 22.07 -26.61
CA VAL A 134 10.75 22.01 -25.24
C VAL A 134 9.59 21.02 -25.16
N THR A 135 8.61 21.12 -26.07
CA THR A 135 7.43 20.25 -26.01
C THR A 135 7.74 18.78 -26.35
N LEU A 136 8.67 18.56 -27.28
CA LEU A 136 9.24 17.24 -27.59
C LEU A 136 9.94 16.65 -26.36
N THR A 137 10.77 17.45 -25.69
CA THR A 137 11.51 17.06 -24.49
C THR A 137 10.57 16.68 -23.34
N ILE A 138 9.47 17.43 -23.13
CA ILE A 138 8.48 17.10 -22.10
C ILE A 138 7.92 15.67 -22.33
N ASN A 139 7.44 15.37 -23.53
CA ASN A 139 6.89 14.06 -23.84
C ASN A 139 7.95 12.95 -23.73
N PHE A 140 9.19 13.22 -24.16
CA PHE A 140 10.32 12.30 -23.99
C PHE A 140 10.62 12.01 -22.51
N LEU A 141 10.70 13.04 -21.68
CA LEU A 141 10.98 12.88 -20.25
C LEU A 141 9.86 12.14 -19.50
N LEU A 142 8.61 12.32 -19.91
CA LEU A 142 7.48 11.56 -19.36
C LEU A 142 7.60 10.07 -19.69
N VAL A 143 7.89 9.72 -20.95
CA VAL A 143 8.11 8.34 -21.37
C VAL A 143 9.33 7.74 -20.64
N LEU A 144 10.43 8.51 -20.54
CA LEU A 144 11.61 8.09 -19.78
C LEU A 144 11.29 7.86 -18.30
N GLY A 145 10.42 8.68 -17.70
CA GLY A 145 9.96 8.47 -16.33
C GLY A 145 9.18 7.16 -16.17
N VAL A 146 8.36 6.77 -17.16
CA VAL A 146 7.65 5.48 -17.13
C VAL A 146 8.65 4.32 -17.21
N VAL A 147 9.66 4.43 -18.08
CA VAL A 147 10.76 3.46 -18.16
C VAL A 147 11.52 3.39 -16.83
N ASP A 148 11.82 4.53 -16.20
CA ASP A 148 12.52 4.60 -14.92
C ASP A 148 11.74 3.93 -13.78
N VAL A 149 10.42 4.14 -13.70
CA VAL A 149 9.55 3.48 -12.72
C VAL A 149 9.58 1.96 -12.85
N ILE A 150 9.54 1.46 -14.09
CA ILE A 150 9.38 0.02 -14.35
C ILE A 150 10.71 -0.73 -14.22
N TYR A 151 11.77 -0.18 -14.80
CA TYR A 151 12.99 -0.97 -15.04
C TYR A 151 14.12 -0.66 -14.08
N ARG A 152 14.19 0.53 -13.47
CA ARG A 152 15.36 0.92 -12.68
C ARG A 152 15.59 0.01 -11.47
N GLY A 153 14.55 -0.31 -10.71
CA GLY A 153 14.63 -1.24 -9.58
C GLY A 153 15.07 -2.63 -10.02
N PRO A 154 14.27 -3.35 -10.83
CA PRO A 154 14.57 -4.71 -11.29
C PRO A 154 15.89 -4.87 -12.06
N MET A 155 16.39 -3.84 -12.74
CA MET A 155 17.66 -3.92 -13.49
C MET A 155 18.88 -3.53 -12.67
N LEU A 156 18.81 -2.47 -11.86
CA LEU A 156 19.98 -1.91 -11.17
C LEU A 156 20.05 -2.24 -9.68
N TYR A 157 18.94 -2.70 -9.09
CA TYR A 157 18.81 -2.99 -7.66
C TYR A 157 18.19 -4.37 -7.44
N GLN A 158 18.83 -5.42 -7.94
CA GLN A 158 18.37 -6.80 -7.74
C GLN A 158 18.68 -7.34 -6.33
N SER A 159 19.60 -6.67 -5.62
CA SER A 159 19.91 -6.91 -4.22
C SER A 159 20.35 -8.34 -3.89
N HIS A 160 21.10 -8.98 -4.80
CA HIS A 160 21.58 -10.36 -4.60
C HIS A 160 22.51 -10.49 -3.39
N ASP A 161 23.32 -9.47 -3.15
CA ASP A 161 24.33 -9.32 -2.11
C ASP A 161 23.78 -8.80 -0.77
N LEU A 162 22.46 -8.58 -0.66
CA LEU A 162 21.83 -8.07 0.55
C LEU A 162 22.10 -8.97 1.78
N SER A 163 22.87 -8.48 2.75
CA SER A 163 23.06 -9.16 4.04
C SER A 163 22.33 -8.40 5.14
N PHE A 164 21.52 -9.11 5.94
CA PHE A 164 20.84 -8.54 7.11
C PHE A 164 20.49 -9.60 8.15
N ALA A 165 20.27 -9.15 9.38
CA ALA A 165 19.55 -9.93 10.39
C ALA A 165 18.34 -9.14 10.89
N ARG A 166 17.23 -9.82 11.17
CA ARG A 166 16.02 -9.17 11.71
C ARG A 166 15.30 -10.03 12.73
N VAL A 167 14.63 -9.35 13.65
CA VAL A 167 13.77 -9.98 14.65
C VAL A 167 12.38 -10.19 14.06
N GLY A 168 11.84 -11.40 14.24
CA GLY A 168 10.45 -11.73 13.93
C GLY A 168 9.62 -11.89 15.19
N PHE A 169 8.85 -12.96 15.30
CA PHE A 169 8.03 -13.22 16.48
C PHE A 169 8.86 -13.28 17.76
N VAL A 170 8.45 -12.49 18.72
CA VAL A 170 8.99 -12.46 20.08
C VAL A 170 7.85 -12.82 21.02
N SER A 171 7.96 -13.96 21.70
CA SER A 171 7.04 -14.36 22.76
C SER A 171 7.50 -13.81 24.11
N ASP A 172 6.84 -14.24 25.18
CA ASP A 172 7.28 -14.04 26.55
C ASP A 172 8.59 -14.77 26.90
N THR A 173 8.90 -15.84 26.18
CA THR A 173 9.99 -16.78 26.52
C THR A 173 10.91 -17.12 25.35
N SER A 174 10.64 -16.60 24.16
CA SER A 174 11.39 -16.90 22.95
C SER A 174 11.44 -15.71 21.99
N ALA A 175 12.42 -15.71 21.09
CA ALA A 175 12.51 -14.74 20.00
C ALA A 175 13.07 -15.41 18.75
N LYS A 176 12.47 -15.16 17.59
CA LYS A 176 12.98 -15.62 16.30
C LYS A 176 13.85 -14.55 15.65
N ILE A 177 15.01 -14.97 15.15
CA ILE A 177 15.93 -14.10 14.41
C ILE A 177 16.25 -14.75 13.07
N LEU A 178 15.99 -14.03 11.99
CA LEU A 178 16.38 -14.42 10.64
C LEU A 178 17.69 -13.76 10.29
N VAL A 179 18.56 -14.50 9.61
CA VAL A 179 19.71 -13.96 8.89
C VAL A 179 19.57 -14.27 7.42
N ARG A 180 19.94 -13.30 6.57
CA ARG A 180 20.28 -13.53 5.17
C ARG A 180 21.76 -13.20 5.00
N GLU A 181 22.56 -14.15 4.52
CA GLU A 181 23.98 -13.93 4.28
C GLU A 181 24.45 -14.67 3.02
N PRO A 182 24.58 -13.99 1.87
CA PRO A 182 25.06 -14.58 0.62
C PRO A 182 26.58 -14.77 0.55
N ASP A 183 27.38 -14.08 1.37
CA ASP A 183 28.83 -14.24 1.39
C ASP A 183 29.24 -15.49 2.19
N VAL A 184 29.63 -16.54 1.45
CA VAL A 184 30.08 -17.82 2.02
C VAL A 184 31.31 -17.69 2.93
N ALA A 185 32.10 -16.61 2.81
CA ALA A 185 33.24 -16.36 3.68
C ALA A 185 32.83 -16.03 5.12
N GLN A 186 31.55 -15.68 5.35
CA GLN A 186 31.01 -15.42 6.69
C GLN A 186 30.58 -16.70 7.42
N LEU A 187 30.52 -17.85 6.75
CA LEU A 187 30.10 -19.11 7.36
C LEU A 187 31.23 -19.75 8.19
N PRO A 188 30.91 -20.44 9.30
CA PRO A 188 29.57 -20.56 9.90
C PRO A 188 29.11 -19.26 10.58
N ILE A 189 27.81 -18.98 10.51
CA ILE A 189 27.19 -17.84 11.17
C ILE A 189 26.88 -18.22 12.61
N TYR A 190 27.49 -17.54 13.59
CA TYR A 190 27.23 -17.73 15.01
C TYR A 190 26.26 -16.68 15.52
N PHE A 191 25.33 -17.11 16.37
CA PHE A 191 24.40 -16.21 17.05
C PHE A 191 24.70 -16.16 18.54
N SER A 192 24.58 -14.97 19.09
CA SER A 192 24.73 -14.74 20.51
C SER A 192 23.72 -13.71 21.01
N TYR A 193 23.38 -13.78 22.29
CA TYR A 193 22.45 -12.86 22.93
C TYR A 193 22.84 -12.59 24.39
N ARG A 194 22.34 -11.47 24.93
CA ARG A 194 22.51 -11.09 26.33
C ARG A 194 21.38 -10.17 26.79
N GLY A 195 21.25 -9.97 28.11
CA GLY A 195 20.48 -8.84 28.63
C GLY A 195 21.01 -7.52 28.06
N ALA A 196 20.10 -6.64 27.63
CA ALA A 196 20.49 -5.31 27.14
C ALA A 196 21.03 -4.46 28.31
N PRO A 197 21.91 -3.47 28.06
CA PRO A 197 22.37 -2.57 29.10
C PRO A 197 21.19 -1.94 29.87
N GLY A 198 21.18 -2.09 31.20
CA GLY A 198 20.10 -1.63 32.07
C GLY A 198 18.89 -2.56 32.19
N SER A 199 18.92 -3.75 31.59
CA SER A 199 17.95 -4.83 31.85
C SER A 199 18.25 -5.53 33.18
N GLU A 200 17.23 -6.14 33.78
CA GLU A 200 17.35 -6.97 34.99
C GLU A 200 17.98 -8.35 34.71
N VAL A 201 18.14 -8.72 33.43
CA VAL A 201 18.70 -10.00 33.00
C VAL A 201 20.22 -9.90 32.84
N ASP A 202 20.91 -10.98 33.17
CA ASP A 202 22.36 -11.15 33.00
C ASP A 202 22.86 -10.72 31.61
N ASP A 203 23.84 -9.80 31.62
CA ASP A 203 24.43 -9.14 30.46
C ASP A 203 25.63 -9.90 29.86
N ALA A 204 25.97 -11.07 30.42
CA ALA A 204 26.93 -11.98 29.80
C ALA A 204 26.39 -12.55 28.47
N TRP A 205 27.25 -12.57 27.46
CA TRP A 205 26.96 -13.15 26.15
C TRP A 205 26.75 -14.66 26.24
N LYS A 206 25.63 -15.11 25.70
CA LYS A 206 25.20 -16.51 25.64
C LYS A 206 25.17 -16.94 24.17
N SER A 207 25.65 -18.15 23.89
CA SER A 207 25.54 -18.74 22.55
C SER A 207 24.10 -19.15 22.28
N ALA A 208 23.60 -18.81 21.09
CA ALA A 208 22.24 -19.11 20.63
C ALA A 208 22.19 -20.19 19.54
N GLY A 209 23.34 -20.69 19.11
CA GLY A 209 23.46 -21.64 18.00
C GLY A 209 24.23 -21.07 16.81
N GLN A 210 24.27 -21.83 15.73
CA GLN A 210 25.02 -21.47 14.53
C GLN A 210 24.38 -22.06 13.26
N VAL A 211 24.63 -21.42 12.13
CA VAL A 211 24.20 -21.85 10.80
C VAL A 211 25.43 -22.17 9.97
N TYR A 212 25.58 -23.44 9.56
CA TYR A 212 26.75 -23.93 8.83
C TYR A 212 26.65 -23.81 7.32
N TRP A 213 25.43 -23.69 6.79
CA TRP A 213 25.19 -23.68 5.37
C TRP A 213 24.05 -22.70 5.04
N LEU A 214 24.28 -21.89 4.02
CA LEU A 214 23.32 -20.99 3.40
C LEU A 214 23.52 -21.12 1.90
N SER A 215 22.42 -21.12 1.14
CA SER A 215 22.47 -21.51 -0.26
C SER A 215 21.43 -20.77 -1.09
N LYS A 216 21.53 -20.87 -2.41
CA LYS A 216 20.56 -20.24 -3.32
C LYS A 216 19.18 -20.85 -3.14
N GLU A 217 19.07 -22.09 -2.69
CA GLU A 217 17.82 -22.82 -2.49
C GLU A 217 16.93 -22.15 -1.43
N THR A 218 17.52 -21.49 -0.42
CA THR A 218 16.78 -20.75 0.63
C THR A 218 16.93 -19.24 0.49
N ASP A 219 17.38 -18.75 -0.67
CA ASP A 219 17.80 -17.35 -0.87
C ASP A 219 18.77 -16.85 0.22
N PHE A 220 19.66 -17.75 0.64
CA PHE A 220 20.65 -17.55 1.70
C PHE A 220 20.06 -17.16 3.06
N THR A 221 18.80 -17.52 3.30
CA THR A 221 18.13 -17.26 4.58
C THR A 221 18.19 -18.46 5.53
N SER A 222 18.22 -18.16 6.83
CA SER A 222 17.99 -19.12 7.90
C SER A 222 17.41 -18.40 9.12
N THR A 223 16.60 -19.11 9.90
CA THR A 223 15.96 -18.59 11.11
C THR A 223 16.39 -19.43 12.31
N ILE A 224 16.78 -18.76 13.40
CA ILE A 224 17.03 -19.38 14.69
C ILE A 224 15.99 -18.94 15.70
N THR A 225 15.72 -19.79 16.69
CA THR A 225 14.85 -19.48 17.83
C THR A 225 15.70 -19.39 19.08
N LEU A 226 15.72 -18.21 19.70
CA LEU A 226 16.20 -18.02 21.06
C LEU A 226 15.14 -18.53 22.03
N GLU A 227 15.53 -19.36 22.99
CA GLU A 227 14.61 -19.97 23.96
C GLU A 227 15.00 -19.63 25.39
N ARG A 228 14.08 -19.89 26.32
CA ARG A 228 14.28 -19.72 27.78
C ARG A 228 14.65 -18.27 28.15
N LEU A 229 14.05 -17.32 27.44
CA LEU A 229 14.14 -15.91 27.77
C LEU A 229 13.19 -15.58 28.94
N GLN A 230 13.55 -14.57 29.73
CA GLN A 230 12.65 -14.02 30.74
C GLN A 230 11.65 -13.05 30.07
N PRO A 231 10.36 -13.07 30.45
CA PRO A 231 9.34 -12.15 29.94
C PRO A 231 9.62 -10.68 30.26
N SER A 232 9.02 -9.78 29.48
CA SER A 232 9.07 -8.32 29.70
C SER A 232 10.49 -7.74 29.84
N ASN A 233 11.48 -8.35 29.19
CA ASN A 233 12.88 -7.97 29.32
C ASN A 233 13.50 -7.63 27.97
N ARG A 234 14.43 -6.69 27.98
CA ARG A 234 15.12 -6.23 26.78
C ARG A 234 16.42 -6.98 26.60
N TYR A 235 16.64 -7.51 25.41
CA TYR A 235 17.83 -8.26 25.01
C TYR A 235 18.55 -7.58 23.87
N GLN A 236 19.85 -7.81 23.80
CA GLN A 236 20.67 -7.53 22.62
C GLN A 236 21.05 -8.86 21.97
N TYR A 237 20.96 -8.94 20.64
CA TYR A 237 21.52 -10.04 19.85
C TYR A 237 22.69 -9.57 19.00
N ALA A 238 23.61 -10.49 18.71
CA ALA A 238 24.70 -10.29 17.77
C ALA A 238 24.93 -11.54 16.93
N VAL A 239 25.23 -11.31 15.66
CA VAL A 239 25.50 -12.32 14.64
C VAL A 239 26.95 -12.15 14.18
N SER A 240 27.67 -13.24 13.90
CA SER A 240 29.11 -13.18 13.58
C SER A 240 29.48 -12.39 12.33
N ASN A 241 28.52 -12.14 11.42
CA ASN A 241 28.67 -11.27 10.25
C ASN A 241 28.38 -9.79 10.54
N ASN A 242 28.61 -9.35 11.79
CA ASN A 242 28.54 -7.96 12.23
C ASN A 242 27.11 -7.35 12.26
N HIS A 243 26.06 -8.16 12.15
CA HIS A 243 24.69 -7.71 12.44
C HIS A 243 24.39 -7.79 13.93
N THR A 244 23.73 -6.76 14.46
CA THR A 244 23.29 -6.70 15.86
C THR A 244 21.98 -5.93 15.94
N GLY A 245 21.21 -6.19 16.99
CA GLY A 245 20.01 -5.42 17.26
C GLY A 245 19.44 -5.72 18.64
N PHE A 246 18.27 -5.20 18.90
CA PHE A 246 17.58 -5.35 20.19
C PHE A 246 16.18 -5.89 19.98
N PHE A 247 15.67 -6.56 21.00
CA PHE A 247 14.26 -6.91 21.10
C PHE A 247 13.82 -6.92 22.55
N THR A 248 12.52 -6.85 22.77
CA THR A 248 11.92 -6.94 24.12
C THR A 248 10.97 -8.12 24.14
N THR A 249 11.18 -9.07 25.04
CA THR A 249 10.24 -10.17 25.24
C THR A 249 8.89 -9.65 25.66
N ALA A 250 7.83 -10.26 25.14
CA ALA A 250 6.47 -9.85 25.43
C ALA A 250 6.12 -10.12 26.91
N PRO A 251 5.13 -9.43 27.48
CA PRO A 251 4.52 -9.90 28.71
C PRO A 251 3.76 -11.21 28.46
N PRO A 252 3.66 -12.11 29.46
CA PRO A 252 2.85 -13.32 29.34
C PRO A 252 1.39 -12.99 29.00
N ALA A 253 0.67 -13.94 28.41
CA ALA A 253 -0.75 -13.79 28.13
C ALA A 253 -1.53 -13.45 29.42
N GLY A 254 -2.41 -12.45 29.31
CA GLY A 254 -3.19 -11.87 30.40
C GLY A 254 -2.44 -10.92 31.32
N ARG A 255 -1.16 -10.62 31.08
CA ARG A 255 -0.34 -9.75 31.93
C ARG A 255 0.11 -8.49 31.19
N MET A 256 0.21 -7.39 31.90
CA MET A 256 0.80 -6.15 31.40
C MET A 256 2.27 -6.04 31.84
N VAL A 257 3.06 -5.24 31.12
CA VAL A 257 4.43 -4.93 31.55
C VAL A 257 4.37 -4.11 32.84
N PRO A 258 5.08 -4.49 33.92
CA PRO A 258 5.10 -3.73 35.17
C PRO A 258 5.40 -2.24 34.95
N GLY A 259 4.61 -1.36 35.56
CA GLY A 259 4.77 0.10 35.43
C GLY A 259 4.30 0.68 34.08
N ARG A 260 3.89 -0.14 33.10
CA ARG A 260 3.23 0.31 31.87
C ARG A 260 1.75 -0.02 31.92
N ARG A 261 0.91 0.98 31.68
CA ARG A 261 -0.55 0.81 31.67
C ARG A 261 -1.12 0.38 30.31
N LYS A 262 -0.25 0.28 29.31
CA LYS A 262 -0.64 0.17 27.90
C LYS A 262 0.19 -0.90 27.18
N PHE A 263 -0.50 -1.71 26.39
CA PHE A 263 0.06 -2.68 25.45
C PHE A 263 -0.32 -2.24 24.04
N ALA A 264 0.67 -1.94 23.19
CA ALA A 264 0.42 -1.40 21.85
C ALA A 264 1.02 -2.28 20.76
N PHE A 265 0.36 -2.31 19.60
CA PHE A 265 0.86 -2.89 18.36
C PHE A 265 0.32 -2.10 17.17
N LEU A 266 0.95 -2.26 16.00
CA LEU A 266 0.60 -1.52 14.79
C LEU A 266 -0.04 -2.43 13.74
N THR A 267 -0.79 -1.86 12.80
CA THR A 267 -1.41 -2.58 11.69
C THR A 267 -1.43 -1.77 10.40
N SER A 268 -1.14 -2.40 9.27
CA SER A 268 -1.29 -1.86 7.89
C SER A 268 -1.05 -2.98 6.86
N SER A 269 -1.15 -2.69 5.57
CA SER A 269 -0.81 -3.58 4.44
C SER A 269 -0.33 -2.76 3.24
N CYS A 270 0.05 -3.40 2.13
CA CYS A 270 0.32 -2.75 0.84
C CYS A 270 1.54 -1.80 0.81
N ILE A 271 2.64 -2.28 0.23
CA ILE A 271 3.86 -1.50 -0.05
C ILE A 271 4.17 -1.51 -1.54
N LYS A 272 4.11 -0.34 -2.18
CA LYS A 272 4.75 -0.09 -3.46
C LYS A 272 5.92 0.88 -3.30
N PRO A 273 7.17 0.41 -3.49
CA PRO A 273 8.31 1.29 -3.47
C PRO A 273 8.20 2.39 -4.52
N ARG A 274 8.68 3.58 -4.14
CA ARG A 274 8.81 4.80 -4.94
C ARG A 274 7.48 5.33 -5.49
N PHE A 275 6.38 5.08 -4.79
CA PHE A 275 5.09 5.69 -5.08
C PHE A 275 4.72 6.74 -4.01
N PRO A 276 4.23 7.94 -4.40
CA PRO A 276 4.15 8.47 -5.77
C PRO A 276 5.53 8.73 -6.40
N TYR A 277 5.61 8.70 -7.73
CA TYR A 277 6.89 8.76 -8.43
C TYR A 277 7.61 10.09 -8.26
N ASN A 278 8.90 10.01 -7.92
CA ASN A 278 9.84 11.12 -7.92
C ASN A 278 11.16 10.68 -8.59
N PRO A 279 11.60 11.33 -9.69
CA PRO A 279 12.81 10.94 -10.41
C PRO A 279 14.09 11.10 -9.57
N PHE A 280 14.08 11.97 -8.57
CA PHE A 280 15.24 12.26 -7.72
C PHE A 280 15.34 11.37 -6.47
N SER A 281 14.28 10.61 -6.16
CA SER A 281 14.29 9.69 -5.03
C SER A 281 15.00 8.38 -5.37
N HIS A 282 15.51 7.70 -4.33
CA HIS A 282 16.04 6.35 -4.47
C HIS A 282 14.96 5.40 -5.05
N PRO A 283 15.29 4.49 -5.99
CA PRO A 283 14.29 3.63 -6.65
C PRO A 283 13.53 2.70 -5.71
N LEU A 284 14.13 2.37 -4.56
CA LEU A 284 13.55 1.51 -3.54
C LEU A 284 13.04 2.28 -2.31
N THR A 285 12.94 3.61 -2.36
CA THR A 285 12.41 4.38 -1.21
C THR A 285 10.95 3.98 -0.93
N ILE A 286 10.55 3.93 0.33
CA ILE A 286 9.19 3.63 0.77
C ILE A 286 8.74 4.79 1.68
N PRO A 287 8.07 5.83 1.15
CA PRO A 287 7.68 7.01 1.94
C PRO A 287 6.91 6.66 3.21
N GLY A 288 6.04 5.66 3.17
CA GLY A 288 5.30 5.19 4.35
C GLY A 288 6.17 4.78 5.53
N LEU A 289 7.34 4.20 5.28
CA LEU A 289 8.27 3.83 6.37
C LEU A 289 8.87 5.05 7.06
N LYS A 290 9.05 6.16 6.33
CA LYS A 290 9.51 7.44 6.91
C LYS A 290 8.45 8.09 7.79
N HIS A 291 7.17 7.90 7.44
CA HIS A 291 6.06 8.36 8.26
C HIS A 291 5.97 7.51 9.53
N LEU A 292 6.00 6.18 9.37
CA LEU A 292 5.95 5.21 10.46
C LEU A 292 7.11 5.39 11.46
N SER A 293 8.34 5.57 10.98
CA SER A 293 9.54 5.67 11.83
C SER A 293 9.49 6.83 12.83
N LYS A 294 8.75 7.90 12.51
CA LYS A 294 8.56 9.04 13.42
C LYS A 294 7.76 8.67 14.66
N TRP A 295 6.82 7.73 14.53
CA TRP A 295 5.87 7.37 15.57
C TRP A 295 6.29 6.17 16.40
N ILE A 296 7.18 5.30 15.88
CA ILE A 296 7.67 4.12 16.62
C ILE A 296 8.17 4.46 18.04
N PRO A 297 9.00 5.51 18.25
CA PRO A 297 9.48 5.85 19.58
C PRO A 297 8.36 6.29 20.55
N GLU A 298 7.29 6.91 20.05
CA GLU A 298 6.18 7.43 20.86
C GLU A 298 5.12 6.37 21.16
N LEU A 299 4.84 5.50 20.19
CA LEU A 299 3.79 4.48 20.32
C LEU A 299 4.22 3.31 21.20
N HIS A 300 5.53 3.07 21.33
CA HIS A 300 6.10 1.94 22.07
C HIS A 300 5.45 0.59 21.69
N ALA A 301 5.19 0.42 20.39
CA ALA A 301 4.53 -0.77 19.87
C ALA A 301 5.42 -2.02 20.02
N SER A 302 4.80 -3.15 20.35
CA SER A 302 5.48 -4.42 20.57
C SER A 302 5.80 -5.14 19.25
N PHE A 303 4.96 -4.95 18.22
CA PHE A 303 5.10 -5.52 16.89
C PHE A 303 4.19 -4.79 15.88
N MET A 304 4.46 -5.01 14.60
CA MET A 304 3.62 -4.69 13.46
C MET A 304 2.88 -5.96 13.00
N LEU A 305 1.57 -5.87 12.81
CA LEU A 305 0.80 -6.81 12.01
C LEU A 305 0.72 -6.25 10.58
N PHE A 306 1.44 -6.86 9.66
CA PHE A 306 1.45 -6.45 8.26
C PHE A 306 0.59 -7.42 7.43
N LEU A 307 -0.54 -6.93 6.94
CA LEU A 307 -1.66 -7.77 6.51
C LEU A 307 -1.60 -8.18 5.03
N GLY A 308 -0.38 -8.34 4.52
CA GLY A 308 -0.07 -8.75 3.15
C GLY A 308 0.17 -7.58 2.19
N ASP A 309 0.38 -7.92 0.92
CA ASP A 309 0.87 -7.01 -0.12
C ASP A 309 2.19 -6.32 0.27
N PHE A 310 3.10 -7.08 0.88
CA PHE A 310 4.45 -6.63 1.20
C PHE A 310 5.26 -6.37 -0.08
N ILE A 311 4.98 -7.14 -1.12
CA ILE A 311 5.47 -6.92 -2.48
C ILE A 311 4.28 -6.74 -3.43
N TYR A 312 4.56 -6.15 -4.59
CA TYR A 312 3.66 -6.14 -5.74
C TYR A 312 4.32 -6.78 -6.94
N ILE A 313 4.03 -8.06 -7.18
CA ILE A 313 4.68 -8.83 -8.26
C ILE A 313 4.25 -8.40 -9.67
N ASP A 314 3.06 -7.83 -9.83
CA ASP A 314 2.40 -7.57 -11.11
C ASP A 314 2.14 -6.10 -11.43
N VAL A 315 2.30 -5.20 -10.45
CA VAL A 315 2.09 -3.76 -10.62
C VAL A 315 3.43 -3.01 -10.51
N PRO A 316 3.82 -2.19 -11.50
CA PRO A 316 3.15 -1.93 -12.78
C PRO A 316 3.39 -2.98 -13.86
N HIS A 317 4.31 -3.91 -13.64
CA HIS A 317 4.71 -4.89 -14.64
C HIS A 317 5.26 -6.15 -13.99
N ARG A 318 4.70 -7.32 -14.37
CA ARG A 318 5.23 -8.63 -13.98
C ARG A 318 6.41 -9.02 -14.86
N PHE A 319 7.59 -9.17 -14.27
CA PHE A 319 8.81 -9.59 -14.97
C PHE A 319 8.95 -11.11 -15.14
N GLY A 320 8.24 -11.90 -14.33
CA GLY A 320 8.34 -13.35 -14.30
C GLY A 320 7.38 -13.95 -13.29
N SER A 321 7.38 -15.28 -13.21
CA SER A 321 6.55 -16.06 -12.26
C SER A 321 7.33 -17.20 -11.61
N ASP A 322 8.65 -17.19 -11.76
CA ASP A 322 9.58 -18.11 -11.10
C ASP A 322 9.98 -17.56 -9.72
N ALA A 323 10.48 -18.45 -8.84
CA ALA A 323 10.80 -18.12 -7.46
C ALA A 323 11.84 -16.98 -7.33
N GLU A 324 12.80 -16.88 -8.25
CA GLU A 324 13.82 -15.83 -8.21
C GLU A 324 13.22 -14.45 -8.51
N THR A 325 12.25 -14.37 -9.43
CA THR A 325 11.50 -13.13 -9.66
C THR A 325 10.80 -12.67 -8.37
N TYR A 326 10.13 -13.56 -7.63
CA TYR A 326 9.50 -13.20 -6.36
C TYR A 326 10.55 -12.81 -5.29
N ARG A 327 11.61 -13.60 -5.12
CA ARG A 327 12.70 -13.32 -4.17
C ARG A 327 13.33 -11.95 -4.39
N ARG A 328 13.54 -11.54 -5.64
CA ARG A 328 14.02 -10.19 -5.98
C ARG A 328 13.13 -9.10 -5.39
N GLU A 329 11.80 -9.21 -5.52
CA GLU A 329 10.87 -8.20 -4.99
C GLU A 329 10.98 -8.10 -3.45
N TYR A 330 11.09 -9.23 -2.75
CA TYR A 330 11.33 -9.23 -1.30
C TYR A 330 12.65 -8.54 -0.95
N ARG A 331 13.75 -8.92 -1.62
CA ARG A 331 15.07 -8.31 -1.39
C ARG A 331 15.05 -6.81 -1.67
N GLN A 332 14.29 -6.34 -2.66
CA GLN A 332 14.14 -4.91 -2.96
C GLN A 332 13.43 -4.13 -1.85
N VAL A 333 12.37 -4.69 -1.25
CA VAL A 333 11.71 -4.06 -0.11
C VAL A 333 12.67 -4.00 1.09
N TYR A 334 13.35 -5.10 1.41
CA TYR A 334 14.35 -5.15 2.49
C TYR A 334 15.60 -4.29 2.23
N SER A 335 15.95 -4.06 0.96
CA SER A 335 17.05 -3.16 0.56
C SER A 335 16.64 -1.70 0.50
N SER A 336 15.40 -1.37 0.87
CA SER A 336 14.97 0.02 0.93
C SER A 336 15.87 0.80 1.89
N PRO A 337 16.37 2.00 1.53
CA PRO A 337 17.11 2.84 2.46
C PRO A 337 16.26 3.27 3.67
N ASP A 338 14.94 3.10 3.60
CA ASP A 338 13.99 3.49 4.64
C ASP A 338 13.65 2.33 5.60
N TRP A 339 14.04 1.09 5.27
CA TRP A 339 13.72 -0.11 6.03
C TRP A 339 14.39 -0.20 7.42
N PRO A 340 15.68 0.15 7.59
CA PRO A 340 16.34 0.07 8.91
C PRO A 340 15.64 0.93 9.97
N ALA A 341 15.11 2.09 9.58
CA ALA A 341 14.45 3.04 10.48
C ALA A 341 13.20 2.48 11.17
N VAL A 342 12.64 1.37 10.67
CA VAL A 342 11.48 0.71 11.28
C VAL A 342 11.81 -0.68 11.82
N SER A 343 12.64 -1.45 11.11
CA SER A 343 12.87 -2.87 11.40
C SER A 343 13.83 -3.13 12.56
N ASP A 344 14.71 -2.18 12.88
CA ASP A 344 15.69 -2.33 13.98
C ASP A 344 15.02 -2.36 15.36
N SER A 345 13.81 -1.80 15.47
CA SER A 345 13.11 -1.59 16.75
C SER A 345 11.70 -2.18 16.82
N LEU A 346 11.14 -2.62 15.69
CA LEU A 346 9.78 -3.14 15.61
C LEU A 346 9.79 -4.49 14.88
N PRO A 347 9.42 -5.59 15.55
CA PRO A 347 9.18 -6.86 14.88
C PRO A 347 7.96 -6.84 13.97
N TRP A 348 8.00 -7.54 12.84
CA TRP A 348 6.90 -7.60 11.86
C TRP A 348 6.39 -9.04 11.74
N LEU A 349 5.09 -9.22 11.97
CA LEU A 349 4.35 -10.45 11.74
C LEU A 349 3.46 -10.26 10.51
N HIS A 350 3.36 -11.30 9.69
CA HIS A 350 2.79 -11.15 8.36
C HIS A 350 1.61 -12.09 8.13
N VAL A 351 0.64 -11.60 7.36
CA VAL A 351 -0.36 -12.42 6.66
C VAL A 351 -0.02 -12.39 5.16
N ILE A 352 -0.39 -13.44 4.42
CA ILE A 352 -0.25 -13.46 2.96
C ILE A 352 -1.49 -12.83 2.29
N ASP A 353 -1.28 -12.05 1.24
CA ASP A 353 -2.35 -11.55 0.37
C ASP A 353 -2.06 -11.88 -1.10
N ASP A 354 -2.86 -11.34 -2.01
CA ASP A 354 -2.83 -11.70 -3.43
C ASP A 354 -1.59 -11.18 -4.14
N HIS A 355 -1.07 -9.98 -3.85
CA HIS A 355 0.08 -9.47 -4.59
C HIS A 355 1.42 -10.13 -4.22
N GLU A 356 1.45 -10.97 -3.19
CA GLU A 356 2.51 -11.97 -3.01
C GLU A 356 2.49 -13.06 -4.10
N ILE A 357 1.38 -13.24 -4.81
CA ILE A 357 1.13 -14.33 -5.78
C ILE A 357 0.72 -13.78 -7.16
N ALA A 358 -0.47 -13.21 -7.25
CA ALA A 358 -1.04 -12.47 -8.37
C ALA A 358 -2.32 -11.76 -7.92
N ASN A 359 -2.57 -10.56 -8.42
CA ASN A 359 -3.78 -9.77 -8.18
C ASN A 359 -5.06 -10.64 -8.22
N ASP A 360 -5.90 -10.52 -7.19
CA ASP A 360 -7.14 -11.28 -6.97
C ASP A 360 -6.93 -12.83 -6.99
N TRP A 361 -5.86 -13.35 -6.38
CA TRP A 361 -5.52 -14.80 -6.43
C TRP A 361 -6.55 -15.74 -5.80
N ASP A 362 -7.29 -16.52 -6.60
CA ASP A 362 -8.35 -17.44 -6.16
C ASP A 362 -8.15 -18.90 -6.62
N LYS A 363 -6.95 -19.24 -7.09
CA LYS A 363 -6.63 -20.53 -7.73
C LYS A 363 -5.91 -21.50 -6.79
N GLN A 364 -6.09 -21.32 -5.49
CA GLN A 364 -5.53 -22.17 -4.44
C GLN A 364 -4.02 -22.34 -4.57
N ILE A 365 -3.53 -23.56 -4.76
CA ILE A 365 -2.10 -23.89 -4.85
C ILE A 365 -1.60 -24.10 -6.29
N ALA A 366 -2.40 -23.73 -7.30
CA ALA A 366 -1.98 -23.81 -8.71
C ALA A 366 -0.83 -22.85 -9.02
N ASP A 367 -0.11 -23.08 -10.11
CA ASP A 367 0.96 -22.16 -10.54
C ASP A 367 0.41 -20.74 -10.76
N PRO A 368 1.10 -19.68 -10.27
CA PRO A 368 2.48 -19.70 -9.74
C PRO A 368 2.60 -19.80 -8.20
N TYR A 369 1.57 -20.26 -7.48
CA TYR A 369 1.56 -20.29 -6.01
C TYR A 369 2.80 -20.94 -5.36
N PRO A 370 3.34 -22.09 -5.84
CA PRO A 370 4.54 -22.66 -5.22
C PRO A 370 5.77 -21.76 -5.34
N ALA A 371 5.93 -21.06 -6.46
CA ALA A 371 7.03 -20.11 -6.67
C ALA A 371 6.83 -18.81 -5.86
N ALA A 372 5.59 -18.36 -5.75
CA ALA A 372 5.19 -17.18 -4.99
C ALA A 372 5.39 -17.34 -3.49
N THR A 373 4.98 -18.49 -2.95
CA THR A 373 5.04 -18.76 -1.51
C THR A 373 6.41 -19.15 -1.00
N ASP A 374 7.36 -19.48 -1.88
CA ASP A 374 8.74 -19.75 -1.50
C ASP A 374 9.38 -18.58 -0.71
N PRO A 375 9.52 -17.35 -1.25
CA PRO A 375 10.06 -16.24 -0.47
C PRO A 375 9.15 -15.81 0.67
N TRP A 376 7.83 -15.94 0.55
CA TRP A 376 6.95 -15.66 1.70
C TRP A 376 7.24 -16.60 2.87
N ASN A 377 7.46 -17.90 2.62
CA ASN A 377 7.82 -18.86 3.64
C ASN A 377 9.19 -18.56 4.25
N LEU A 378 10.18 -18.26 3.40
CA LEU A 378 11.56 -17.97 3.83
C LEU A 378 11.64 -16.68 4.66
N TYR A 379 11.08 -15.58 4.15
CA TYR A 379 11.22 -14.27 4.76
C TYR A 379 10.18 -13.98 5.83
N HIS A 380 8.93 -14.47 5.71
CA HIS A 380 7.82 -14.09 6.59
C HIS A 380 7.36 -15.24 7.50
N ALA A 381 6.88 -16.35 6.92
CA ALA A 381 6.29 -17.43 7.71
C ALA A 381 7.28 -18.05 8.71
N SER A 382 8.55 -18.16 8.32
CA SER A 382 9.62 -18.68 9.20
C SER A 382 9.76 -17.85 10.49
N LEU A 383 9.47 -16.56 10.41
CA LEU A 383 9.56 -15.58 11.49
C LEU A 383 8.24 -15.32 12.22
N ASN A 384 7.10 -15.78 11.71
CA ASN A 384 5.82 -15.72 12.42
C ASN A 384 5.80 -16.66 13.65
N PRO A 385 4.77 -16.61 14.51
CA PRO A 385 4.55 -17.67 15.51
C PRO A 385 4.51 -19.06 14.86
N PRO A 386 4.63 -20.15 15.64
CA PRO A 386 4.39 -21.49 15.10
C PRO A 386 3.03 -21.56 14.38
N PRO A 387 2.96 -22.22 13.21
CA PRO A 387 1.69 -22.39 12.50
C PRO A 387 0.72 -23.21 13.34
N VAL A 388 -0.57 -22.94 13.23
CA VAL A 388 -1.60 -23.59 14.07
C VAL A 388 -1.61 -25.11 13.87
N VAL A 389 -1.36 -25.56 12.64
CA VAL A 389 -1.12 -26.97 12.30
C VAL A 389 0.10 -27.08 11.36
N PRO A 390 0.74 -28.25 11.26
CA PRO A 390 1.87 -28.42 10.34
C PRO A 390 1.53 -28.03 8.91
N ASN A 391 2.45 -27.34 8.23
CA ASN A 391 2.32 -26.83 6.86
C ASN A 391 1.17 -25.83 6.61
N ALA A 392 0.57 -25.28 7.67
CA ALA A 392 -0.36 -24.16 7.56
C ALA A 392 0.36 -22.83 7.31
N SER A 393 -0.36 -21.92 6.68
CA SER A 393 0.01 -20.53 6.42
C SER A 393 -0.77 -19.54 7.31
N TYR A 394 -1.42 -20.06 8.36
CA TYR A 394 -2.17 -19.31 9.37
C TYR A 394 -1.60 -19.60 10.77
N PHE A 395 -1.68 -18.60 11.64
CA PHE A 395 -0.93 -18.55 12.89
C PHE A 395 -1.82 -18.13 14.06
N GLN A 396 -1.37 -18.42 15.28
CA GLN A 396 -1.99 -17.90 16.50
C GLN A 396 -0.92 -17.45 17.48
N LEU A 397 -1.24 -16.43 18.27
CA LEU A 397 -0.41 -16.02 19.41
C LEU A 397 -1.28 -15.43 20.52
N ALA A 398 -0.74 -15.40 21.74
CA ALA A 398 -1.35 -14.73 22.88
C ALA A 398 -0.24 -14.03 23.68
N GLN A 399 -0.42 -12.75 23.96
CA GLN A 399 0.54 -11.94 24.70
C GLN A 399 -0.13 -10.66 25.17
N GLY A 400 0.26 -10.16 26.33
CA GLY A 400 -0.44 -9.02 26.90
C GLY A 400 -1.91 -9.35 27.19
N PRO A 401 -2.82 -8.38 27.10
CA PRO A 401 -4.26 -8.58 27.33
C PRO A 401 -4.98 -9.12 26.08
N ALA A 402 -4.28 -9.73 25.13
CA ALA A 402 -4.83 -10.08 23.82
C ALA A 402 -4.36 -11.43 23.26
N SER A 403 -5.27 -12.04 22.50
CA SER A 403 -5.04 -13.24 21.69
C SER A 403 -5.36 -12.96 20.22
N PHE A 404 -4.63 -13.57 19.30
CA PHE A 404 -4.66 -13.24 17.88
C PHE A 404 -4.76 -14.52 17.04
N PHE A 405 -5.58 -14.47 15.98
CA PHE A 405 -5.63 -15.48 14.93
C PHE A 405 -5.35 -14.82 13.58
N LEU A 406 -4.24 -15.21 12.95
CA LEU A 406 -3.79 -14.68 11.66
C LEU A 406 -4.23 -15.64 10.57
N MET A 407 -5.22 -15.25 9.76
CA MET A 407 -5.79 -16.06 8.69
C MET A 407 -4.91 -16.05 7.44
N ASP A 408 -4.94 -17.13 6.66
CA ASP A 408 -4.66 -17.13 5.22
C ASP A 408 -6.00 -17.07 4.48
N THR A 409 -6.20 -16.04 3.66
CA THR A 409 -7.41 -15.80 2.88
C THR A 409 -7.19 -15.99 1.37
N ARG A 410 -6.07 -16.58 0.95
CA ARG A 410 -5.74 -16.79 -0.48
C ARG A 410 -5.55 -18.25 -0.85
N ARG A 411 -4.92 -19.06 0.00
CA ARG A 411 -4.54 -20.45 -0.32
C ARG A 411 -5.72 -21.40 -0.53
N HIS A 412 -6.81 -21.18 0.19
CA HIS A 412 -7.90 -22.16 0.29
C HIS A 412 -9.20 -21.69 -0.35
N ARG A 413 -9.31 -20.41 -0.72
CA ARG A 413 -10.56 -19.83 -1.15
C ARG A 413 -11.09 -20.45 -2.44
N SER A 414 -12.40 -20.61 -2.51
CA SER A 414 -13.10 -20.92 -3.76
C SER A 414 -12.94 -19.76 -4.76
N PRO A 415 -13.03 -20.03 -6.07
CA PRO A 415 -12.95 -18.97 -7.07
C PRO A 415 -14.00 -17.86 -6.92
N GLU A 416 -13.68 -16.70 -7.46
CA GLU A 416 -14.48 -15.48 -7.38
C GLU A 416 -15.69 -15.53 -8.32
N TYR A 417 -16.80 -16.09 -7.83
CA TYR A 417 -18.08 -16.08 -8.54
C TYR A 417 -19.14 -15.30 -7.73
N PRO A 418 -19.34 -14.00 -7.99
CA PRO A 418 -20.30 -13.16 -7.27
C PRO A 418 -21.74 -13.69 -7.22
N ALA A 419 -22.16 -14.40 -8.27
CA ALA A 419 -23.48 -15.05 -8.31
C ALA A 419 -23.67 -16.13 -7.24
N LEU A 420 -22.58 -16.65 -6.68
CA LEU A 420 -22.54 -17.67 -5.63
C LEU A 420 -22.06 -17.10 -4.27
N ALA A 421 -22.10 -15.78 -4.08
CA ALA A 421 -21.57 -15.13 -2.88
C ALA A 421 -22.20 -15.63 -1.56
N ARG A 422 -23.46 -16.09 -1.61
CA ARG A 422 -24.22 -16.65 -0.48
C ARG A 422 -24.25 -18.19 -0.47
N SER A 423 -23.58 -18.84 -1.41
CA SER A 423 -23.59 -20.30 -1.49
C SER A 423 -22.90 -20.91 -0.27
N PRO A 424 -23.49 -21.94 0.38
CA PRO A 424 -22.81 -22.67 1.45
C PRO A 424 -21.61 -23.49 0.94
N ASP A 425 -21.53 -23.74 -0.36
CA ASP A 425 -20.42 -24.48 -0.96
C ASP A 425 -19.17 -23.62 -1.19
N LYS A 426 -19.27 -22.30 -0.97
CA LYS A 426 -18.18 -21.36 -1.16
C LYS A 426 -17.45 -21.11 0.16
N THR A 427 -16.12 -21.17 0.13
CA THR A 427 -15.27 -21.01 1.33
C THR A 427 -14.13 -20.05 1.04
N MET A 428 -13.78 -19.20 2.01
CA MET A 428 -12.58 -18.36 2.00
C MET A 428 -11.41 -19.14 2.64
N LEU A 429 -11.65 -19.79 3.78
CA LEU A 429 -10.60 -20.39 4.62
C LEU A 429 -10.36 -21.88 4.34
N GLY A 430 -11.31 -22.55 3.71
CA GLY A 430 -11.38 -24.01 3.70
C GLY A 430 -11.72 -24.59 5.08
N ALA A 431 -12.19 -25.84 5.10
CA ALA A 431 -12.75 -26.47 6.30
C ALA A 431 -11.76 -26.55 7.49
N ALA A 432 -10.48 -26.85 7.23
CA ALA A 432 -9.49 -27.05 8.29
C ALA A 432 -9.15 -25.75 9.03
N GLN A 433 -8.95 -24.65 8.29
CA GLN A 433 -8.65 -23.35 8.88
C GLN A 433 -9.90 -22.73 9.51
N LEU A 434 -11.07 -22.88 8.88
CA LEU A 434 -12.34 -22.47 9.49
C LEU A 434 -12.53 -23.15 10.86
N ASN A 435 -12.34 -24.46 10.94
CA ASN A 435 -12.44 -25.19 12.21
C ASN A 435 -11.41 -24.70 13.25
N SER A 436 -10.19 -24.38 12.82
CA SER A 436 -9.15 -23.83 13.69
C SER A 436 -9.53 -22.45 14.23
N LEU A 437 -10.12 -21.59 13.40
CA LEU A 437 -10.63 -20.27 13.79
C LEU A 437 -11.79 -20.39 14.77
N LEU A 438 -12.77 -21.26 14.50
CA LEU A 438 -13.91 -21.50 15.39
C LEU A 438 -13.43 -22.04 16.75
N THR A 439 -12.45 -22.95 16.75
CA THR A 439 -11.82 -23.45 17.99
C THR A 439 -11.13 -22.32 18.76
N PHE A 440 -10.40 -21.44 18.06
CA PHE A 440 -9.78 -20.26 18.66
C PHE A 440 -10.80 -19.30 19.28
N LEU A 441 -11.94 -19.06 18.63
CA LEU A 441 -13.00 -18.20 19.19
C LEU A 441 -13.66 -18.84 20.41
N GLN A 442 -13.88 -20.16 20.37
CA GLN A 442 -14.54 -20.91 21.44
C GLN A 442 -13.66 -21.17 22.66
N ARG A 443 -12.33 -21.22 22.53
CA ARG A 443 -11.45 -21.53 23.66
C ARG A 443 -11.52 -20.48 24.78
N ASP A 444 -11.39 -20.96 26.01
CA ASP A 444 -11.13 -20.14 27.18
C ASP A 444 -9.77 -19.46 27.06
N GLU A 445 -9.67 -18.22 27.54
CA GLU A 445 -8.42 -17.47 27.54
C GLU A 445 -7.84 -17.37 28.97
N PRO A 446 -6.52 -17.24 29.11
CA PRO A 446 -5.90 -16.94 30.39
C PRO A 446 -6.50 -15.70 31.06
N GLU A 447 -6.54 -15.71 32.39
CA GLU A 447 -7.00 -14.56 33.18
C GLU A 447 -6.25 -13.28 32.79
N GLY A 448 -7.01 -12.20 32.52
CA GLY A 448 -6.49 -10.90 32.10
C GLY A 448 -6.44 -10.70 30.59
N VAL A 449 -6.67 -11.73 29.77
CA VAL A 449 -6.93 -11.54 28.34
C VAL A 449 -8.34 -10.97 28.17
N LYS A 450 -8.43 -9.82 27.49
CA LYS A 450 -9.68 -9.07 27.29
C LYS A 450 -10.06 -8.95 25.82
N TRP A 451 -9.15 -9.23 24.90
CA TRP A 451 -9.38 -9.05 23.47
C TRP A 451 -8.98 -10.28 22.66
N LYS A 452 -9.84 -10.69 21.73
CA LYS A 452 -9.49 -11.58 20.63
C LYS A 452 -9.45 -10.78 19.33
N PHE A 453 -8.35 -10.91 18.58
CA PHE A 453 -8.18 -10.30 17.27
C PHE A 453 -8.24 -11.37 16.18
N VAL A 454 -9.08 -11.14 15.19
CA VAL A 454 -9.15 -11.93 13.96
C VAL A 454 -8.52 -11.11 12.84
N ILE A 455 -7.44 -11.61 12.26
CA ILE A 455 -6.64 -10.86 11.29
C ILE A 455 -6.88 -11.44 9.89
N SER A 456 -7.34 -10.60 8.98
CA SER A 456 -7.66 -10.92 7.59
C SER A 456 -6.76 -10.11 6.65
N SER A 457 -6.35 -10.64 5.50
CA SER A 457 -5.66 -9.79 4.49
C SER A 457 -6.67 -8.84 3.82
N VAL A 458 -7.80 -9.39 3.40
CA VAL A 458 -8.91 -8.66 2.76
C VAL A 458 -9.97 -8.19 3.76
N PRO A 459 -10.72 -7.13 3.44
CA PRO A 459 -11.80 -6.63 4.30
C PRO A 459 -12.89 -7.66 4.58
N PHE A 460 -13.30 -7.72 5.85
CA PHE A 460 -14.38 -8.53 6.36
C PHE A 460 -15.75 -7.90 6.09
N THR A 461 -15.86 -6.57 6.09
CA THR A 461 -17.06 -5.84 5.69
C THR A 461 -17.39 -6.02 4.21
N ARG A 462 -18.69 -6.02 3.90
CA ARG A 462 -19.21 -6.02 2.53
C ARG A 462 -19.37 -4.62 1.93
N ASN A 463 -19.09 -3.57 2.71
CA ASN A 463 -19.32 -2.18 2.30
C ASN A 463 -18.31 -1.67 1.26
N TRP A 464 -17.26 -2.42 0.94
CA TRP A 464 -16.41 -2.17 -0.23
C TRP A 464 -17.10 -2.68 -1.49
N ARG A 465 -17.63 -1.76 -2.30
CA ARG A 465 -18.53 -2.09 -3.42
C ARG A 465 -17.85 -2.14 -4.78
N LEU A 466 -16.63 -1.61 -4.89
CA LEU A 466 -15.78 -1.80 -6.06
C LEU A 466 -14.89 -3.03 -5.83
N ASN A 467 -14.80 -3.89 -6.84
CA ASN A 467 -14.10 -5.18 -6.79
C ASN A 467 -14.47 -6.05 -5.56
N SER A 468 -15.75 -6.08 -5.17
CA SER A 468 -16.22 -6.82 -3.98
C SER A 468 -16.09 -8.34 -4.09
N ALA A 469 -15.85 -8.86 -5.30
CA ALA A 469 -15.64 -10.28 -5.54
C ALA A 469 -14.41 -10.84 -4.78
N ASP A 470 -13.40 -10.00 -4.58
CA ASP A 470 -12.13 -10.37 -3.96
C ASP A 470 -12.21 -10.51 -2.42
N THR A 471 -13.22 -9.90 -1.78
CA THR A 471 -13.29 -9.81 -0.31
C THR A 471 -14.30 -10.78 0.29
N TRP A 472 -14.46 -10.73 1.62
CA TRP A 472 -15.49 -11.47 2.35
C TRP A 472 -16.93 -11.15 1.89
N ALA A 473 -17.14 -10.05 1.15
CA ALA A 473 -18.42 -9.74 0.50
C ALA A 473 -18.87 -10.83 -0.48
N ASN A 474 -17.93 -11.65 -0.96
CA ASN A 474 -18.20 -12.76 -1.85
C ASN A 474 -18.29 -14.11 -1.12
N TYR A 475 -18.13 -14.18 0.20
CA TYR A 475 -18.11 -15.44 0.98
C TYR A 475 -19.05 -15.33 2.20
N LEU A 476 -20.27 -14.84 1.96
CA LEU A 476 -21.20 -14.38 3.00
C LEU A 476 -21.69 -15.50 3.92
N HIS A 477 -21.81 -16.74 3.43
CA HIS A 477 -22.22 -17.87 4.25
C HIS A 477 -21.16 -18.22 5.32
N GLU A 478 -19.91 -18.46 4.90
CA GLU A 478 -18.81 -18.73 5.84
C GLU A 478 -18.55 -17.54 6.75
N ARG A 479 -18.64 -16.31 6.21
CA ARG A 479 -18.55 -15.08 7.00
C ARG A 479 -19.59 -15.02 8.13
N HIS A 480 -20.83 -15.40 7.84
CA HIS A 480 -21.91 -15.42 8.83
C HIS A 480 -21.62 -16.41 9.97
N ILE A 481 -21.12 -17.61 9.64
CA ILE A 481 -20.71 -18.61 10.64
C ILE A 481 -19.65 -18.03 11.59
N ILE A 482 -18.67 -17.30 11.04
CA ILE A 482 -17.61 -16.68 11.84
C ILE A 482 -18.19 -15.53 12.69
N LEU A 483 -19.09 -14.70 12.16
CA LEU A 483 -19.76 -13.63 12.92
C LEU A 483 -20.53 -14.16 14.13
N GLU A 484 -21.32 -15.22 13.96
CA GLU A 484 -22.03 -15.84 15.07
C GLU A 484 -21.07 -16.36 16.15
N ALA A 485 -19.95 -16.98 15.74
CA ALA A 485 -18.93 -17.42 16.67
C ALA A 485 -18.23 -16.26 17.40
N MET A 486 -18.04 -15.12 16.73
CA MET A 486 -17.49 -13.91 17.35
C MET A 486 -18.49 -13.28 18.34
N TRP A 487 -19.78 -13.23 18.01
CA TRP A 487 -20.81 -12.75 18.94
C TRP A 487 -20.99 -13.69 20.15
N ASP A 488 -20.85 -15.01 19.94
CA ASP A 488 -20.88 -15.99 21.02
C ASP A 488 -19.80 -15.69 22.07
N VAL A 489 -18.61 -15.21 21.68
CA VAL A 489 -17.56 -14.76 22.63
C VAL A 489 -18.08 -13.68 23.57
N GLY A 490 -18.74 -12.64 23.05
CA GLY A 490 -19.31 -11.57 23.87
C GLY A 490 -20.49 -12.03 24.74
N LEU A 491 -21.23 -13.05 24.29
CA LEU A 491 -22.34 -13.64 25.04
C LEU A 491 -21.89 -14.47 26.24
N ARG A 492 -20.72 -15.11 26.23
CA ARG A 492 -20.25 -15.98 27.35
C ARG A 492 -20.19 -15.25 28.70
N GLY A 493 -19.89 -13.95 28.68
CA GLY A 493 -19.78 -13.14 29.91
C GLY A 493 -18.39 -13.15 30.54
N ASP A 494 -17.37 -13.58 29.80
CA ASP A 494 -15.97 -13.59 30.26
C ASP A 494 -15.30 -12.19 30.16
N GLY A 495 -16.05 -11.19 29.70
CA GLY A 495 -15.54 -9.84 29.50
C GLY A 495 -14.57 -9.69 28.33
N ILE A 496 -14.66 -10.56 27.32
CA ILE A 496 -13.78 -10.58 26.14
C ILE A 496 -14.47 -9.93 24.94
N GLY A 497 -13.82 -8.94 24.32
CA GLY A 497 -14.25 -8.33 23.06
C GLY A 497 -13.56 -8.95 21.84
N VAL A 498 -14.19 -8.86 20.66
CA VAL A 498 -13.63 -9.34 19.39
C VAL A 498 -13.46 -8.18 18.41
N VAL A 499 -12.28 -8.09 17.80
CA VAL A 499 -11.95 -7.09 16.77
C VAL A 499 -11.36 -7.76 15.55
N VAL A 500 -11.75 -7.30 14.37
CA VAL A 500 -11.19 -7.69 13.09
C VAL A 500 -10.22 -6.61 12.60
N LEU A 501 -9.06 -7.00 12.10
CA LEU A 501 -8.13 -6.09 11.41
C LEU A 501 -7.92 -6.58 9.98
N SER A 502 -7.95 -5.66 9.01
CA SER A 502 -7.83 -5.98 7.58
C SER A 502 -7.08 -4.92 6.76
N GLY A 503 -6.72 -5.25 5.52
CA GLY A 503 -5.93 -4.44 4.59
C GLY A 503 -6.55 -4.32 3.18
N ASP A 504 -5.75 -4.59 2.14
CA ASP A 504 -6.07 -4.63 0.68
C ASP A 504 -6.52 -3.29 0.03
N ARG A 505 -7.52 -2.60 0.56
CA ARG A 505 -8.32 -1.61 -0.21
C ARG A 505 -7.70 -0.25 -0.53
N HIS A 506 -6.48 0.02 -0.08
CA HIS A 506 -5.75 1.28 -0.25
C HIS A 506 -6.46 2.51 0.34
N GLU A 507 -7.38 2.26 1.26
CA GLU A 507 -8.24 3.23 1.92
C GLU A 507 -8.44 2.79 3.38
N PHE A 508 -8.98 3.66 4.23
CA PHE A 508 -9.32 3.29 5.60
C PHE A 508 -10.84 3.26 5.81
N ALA A 509 -11.33 2.22 6.48
CA ALA A 509 -12.68 2.19 7.03
C ALA A 509 -12.73 1.50 8.40
N ALA A 510 -13.52 2.04 9.32
CA ALA A 510 -13.94 1.41 10.56
C ALA A 510 -15.41 1.02 10.46
N THR A 511 -15.74 -0.24 10.71
CA THR A 511 -17.10 -0.79 10.56
C THR A 511 -17.49 -1.60 11.80
N ALA A 512 -18.72 -1.43 12.28
CA ALA A 512 -19.30 -2.27 13.32
C ALA A 512 -20.23 -3.33 12.72
N PHE A 513 -20.22 -4.52 13.33
CA PHE A 513 -21.11 -5.65 13.05
C PHE A 513 -21.92 -5.96 14.31
N PRO A 514 -22.98 -5.18 14.60
CA PRO A 514 -23.88 -5.49 15.70
C PRO A 514 -24.60 -6.82 15.46
N PRO A 515 -24.90 -7.59 16.51
CA PRO A 515 -25.73 -8.78 16.36
C PRO A 515 -27.15 -8.42 15.90
N PRO A 516 -27.89 -9.37 15.28
CA PRO A 516 -29.27 -9.16 14.88
C PRO A 516 -30.15 -8.73 16.08
N LYS A 517 -31.03 -7.75 15.88
CA LYS A 517 -31.88 -7.16 16.94
C LYS A 517 -32.76 -8.18 17.68
N ASP A 518 -33.22 -9.20 16.96
CA ASP A 518 -34.05 -10.28 17.50
C ASP A 518 -33.23 -11.53 17.87
N GLY A 519 -31.89 -11.44 17.84
CA GLY A 519 -30.97 -12.52 18.15
C GLY A 519 -30.79 -12.78 19.65
N LYS A 520 -30.04 -13.85 19.98
CA LYS A 520 -29.71 -14.23 21.37
C LYS A 520 -28.59 -13.39 22.00
N TRP A 521 -27.81 -12.69 21.19
CA TRP A 521 -26.60 -11.97 21.60
C TRP A 521 -26.94 -10.55 22.06
N PRO A 522 -26.29 -10.05 23.12
CA PRO A 522 -26.46 -8.66 23.54
C PRO A 522 -25.76 -7.70 22.59
N LEU A 523 -26.19 -6.44 22.53
CA LEU A 523 -25.55 -5.39 21.73
C LEU A 523 -24.08 -5.18 22.10
N SER A 524 -23.73 -5.43 23.38
CA SER A 524 -22.34 -5.40 23.85
C SER A 524 -21.42 -6.40 23.14
N ALA A 525 -21.95 -7.44 22.49
CA ALA A 525 -21.17 -8.39 21.70
C ALA A 525 -20.76 -7.87 20.31
N THR A 526 -21.08 -6.62 19.95
CA THR A 526 -20.75 -6.01 18.65
C THR A 526 -19.28 -6.20 18.30
N VAL A 527 -19.04 -6.75 17.11
CA VAL A 527 -17.69 -6.91 16.54
C VAL A 527 -17.33 -5.65 15.77
N HIS A 528 -16.05 -5.26 15.79
CA HIS A 528 -15.57 -4.08 15.08
C HIS A 528 -14.45 -4.47 14.12
N GLU A 529 -14.48 -3.96 12.89
CA GLU A 529 -13.38 -4.04 11.94
C GLU A 529 -12.69 -2.68 11.80
N PHE A 530 -11.35 -2.71 11.79
CA PHE A 530 -10.53 -1.61 11.29
C PHE A 530 -9.74 -2.07 10.06
N SER A 531 -10.19 -1.65 8.88
CA SER A 531 -9.53 -1.90 7.60
C SER A 531 -8.58 -0.76 7.29
N THR A 532 -7.27 -1.01 7.27
CA THR A 532 -6.24 0.04 7.19
C THR A 532 -5.19 -0.28 6.15
N SER A 533 -5.21 0.46 5.05
CA SER A 533 -4.19 0.41 4.00
C SER A 533 -4.18 1.71 3.19
N PRO A 534 -3.12 1.99 2.41
CA PRO A 534 -1.87 1.26 2.33
C PRO A 534 -0.81 1.86 3.26
N LEU A 535 0.21 1.10 3.66
CA LEU A 535 1.36 1.66 4.36
C LEU A 535 2.11 2.62 3.44
N SER A 536 2.27 2.26 2.17
CA SER A 536 2.93 3.12 1.17
C SER A 536 2.47 2.76 -0.24
N MET A 537 1.39 3.35 -0.72
CA MET A 537 0.89 3.13 -2.08
C MET A 537 0.03 4.30 -2.55
N PHE A 538 -0.94 4.05 -3.43
CA PHE A 538 -1.92 5.03 -3.87
C PHE A 538 -3.19 4.96 -3.04
N TYR A 539 -4.12 5.86 -3.29
CA TYR A 539 -5.51 5.74 -2.88
C TYR A 539 -6.39 6.05 -4.08
N LEU A 540 -7.61 5.55 -4.08
CA LEU A 540 -8.52 5.76 -5.21
C LEU A 540 -9.17 7.15 -5.12
N PRO A 541 -9.15 7.96 -6.21
CA PRO A 541 -9.88 9.22 -6.24
C PRO A 541 -11.41 9.01 -6.31
N VAL A 542 -11.85 7.80 -6.67
CA VAL A 542 -13.26 7.38 -6.67
C VAL A 542 -13.53 6.62 -5.38
N ARG A 543 -14.57 7.02 -4.65
CA ARG A 543 -14.94 6.38 -3.39
C ARG A 543 -15.47 4.97 -3.64
N SER A 544 -14.97 4.01 -2.89
CA SER A 544 -15.24 2.58 -3.07
C SER A 544 -16.07 1.97 -1.92
N TYR A 545 -16.28 2.71 -0.84
CA TYR A 545 -16.96 2.27 0.38
C TYR A 545 -18.31 2.98 0.57
N TRP A 546 -19.40 2.21 0.75
CA TRP A 546 -20.68 2.72 1.23
C TRP A 546 -21.61 1.61 1.76
N GLU A 547 -22.46 2.00 2.71
CA GLU A 547 -23.51 1.15 3.28
C GLU A 547 -24.71 1.03 2.33
N VAL A 548 -25.34 -0.16 2.34
CA VAL A 548 -26.64 -0.39 1.70
C VAL A 548 -27.56 -1.02 2.75
N PRO A 549 -28.52 -0.24 3.30
CA PRO A 549 -29.44 -0.74 4.30
C PRO A 549 -30.30 -1.90 3.77
N GLY A 550 -30.51 -2.94 4.60
CA GLY A 550 -31.46 -4.02 4.33
C GLY A 550 -31.05 -5.06 3.27
N GLU A 551 -29.77 -5.10 2.87
CA GLU A 551 -29.29 -6.05 1.85
C GLU A 551 -28.95 -7.45 2.42
N ASP A 552 -28.79 -7.60 3.74
CA ASP A 552 -28.55 -8.87 4.43
C ASP A 552 -29.15 -8.84 5.85
N ASP A 553 -29.23 -10.02 6.47
CA ASP A 553 -29.70 -10.21 7.85
C ASP A 553 -28.78 -9.59 8.92
N VAL A 554 -27.53 -9.26 8.53
CA VAL A 554 -26.54 -8.61 9.40
C VAL A 554 -26.36 -7.16 8.99
N GLU A 555 -26.62 -6.26 9.93
CA GLU A 555 -26.40 -4.81 9.80
C GLU A 555 -24.89 -4.52 9.86
N GLU A 556 -24.39 -3.65 8.98
CA GLU A 556 -22.98 -3.20 8.97
C GLU A 556 -22.95 -1.68 9.03
N VAL A 557 -22.40 -1.14 10.12
CA VAL A 557 -22.44 0.30 10.41
C VAL A 557 -21.07 0.92 10.23
N CYS A 558 -20.93 1.85 9.31
CA CYS A 558 -19.72 2.65 9.11
C CYS A 558 -19.55 3.60 10.29
N ILE A 559 -18.44 3.43 11.00
CA ILE A 559 -18.01 4.34 12.05
C ILE A 559 -17.21 5.48 11.43
N LYS A 560 -16.31 5.15 10.50
CA LYS A 560 -15.42 6.10 9.86
C LYS A 560 -14.98 5.59 8.49
N TYR A 561 -14.96 6.48 7.51
CA TYR A 561 -14.34 6.25 6.21
C TYR A 561 -13.33 7.38 5.95
N ALA A 562 -12.07 7.03 5.71
CA ALA A 562 -10.97 7.95 5.42
C ALA A 562 -10.19 7.44 4.18
N PRO A 563 -10.64 7.82 2.97
CA PRO A 563 -10.10 7.27 1.73
C PRO A 563 -8.74 7.87 1.33
N ASP A 564 -8.54 9.15 1.62
CA ASP A 564 -7.42 9.93 1.07
C ASP A 564 -6.10 9.65 1.81
N GLY A 565 -4.98 9.73 1.08
CA GLY A 565 -3.61 9.62 1.60
C GLY A 565 -2.85 8.41 1.08
N ASN A 566 -1.56 8.60 0.80
CA ASN A 566 -0.67 7.59 0.21
C ASN A 566 -0.03 6.66 1.25
N SER A 567 -0.11 7.02 2.53
CA SER A 567 0.35 6.23 3.66
C SER A 567 -0.68 6.23 4.77
N LYS A 568 -1.03 5.05 5.27
CA LYS A 568 -1.97 4.83 6.37
C LYS A 568 -1.47 3.69 7.26
N PHE A 569 -1.48 3.88 8.56
CA PHE A 569 -1.30 2.80 9.53
C PHE A 569 -2.15 3.04 10.77
N GLY A 570 -2.53 1.95 11.43
CA GLY A 570 -3.26 1.97 12.68
C GLY A 570 -2.33 1.65 13.85
N ALA A 571 -2.51 2.34 14.97
CA ALA A 571 -1.97 1.94 16.26
C ALA A 571 -3.12 1.45 17.15
N VAL A 572 -3.01 0.22 17.63
CA VAL A 572 -3.95 -0.39 18.56
C VAL A 572 -3.35 -0.35 19.95
N GLU A 573 -4.04 0.28 20.88
CA GLU A 573 -3.59 0.55 22.24
C GLU A 573 -4.54 -0.09 23.23
N LEU A 574 -4.07 -1.07 23.99
CA LEU A 574 -4.87 -1.82 24.95
C LEU A 574 -4.52 -1.40 26.38
N GLU A 575 -5.55 -1.08 27.15
CA GLU A 575 -5.43 -0.63 28.53
C GLU A 575 -6.40 -1.40 29.43
N GLU A 576 -6.03 -1.53 30.70
CA GLU A 576 -6.89 -2.07 31.74
C GLU A 576 -7.66 -0.92 32.42
N VAL A 577 -8.99 -1.03 32.48
CA VAL A 577 -9.85 -0.03 33.12
C VAL A 577 -9.77 -0.18 34.64
N MET A 578 -9.81 0.94 35.37
CA MET A 578 -9.86 0.95 36.84
C MET A 578 -11.07 0.13 37.32
N GLY A 579 -10.81 -1.01 37.99
CA GLY A 579 -11.83 -1.98 38.39
C GLY A 579 -11.68 -3.37 37.75
N GLY A 580 -10.84 -3.54 36.71
CA GLY A 580 -10.38 -4.83 36.18
C GLY A 580 -11.40 -5.67 35.38
N GLU A 581 -12.68 -5.30 35.40
CA GLU A 581 -13.72 -6.09 34.75
C GLU A 581 -13.71 -5.97 33.21
N GLN A 582 -13.46 -4.77 32.68
CA GLN A 582 -13.46 -4.48 31.24
C GLN A 582 -12.08 -4.06 30.71
N GLY A 583 -11.80 -4.44 29.47
CA GLY A 583 -10.66 -3.92 28.71
C GLY A 583 -11.04 -2.68 27.91
N LEU A 584 -10.10 -1.76 27.73
CA LEU A 584 -10.20 -0.62 26.83
C LEU A 584 -9.27 -0.83 25.65
N LEU A 585 -9.76 -0.54 24.45
CA LEU A 585 -8.98 -0.50 23.22
C LEU A 585 -9.13 0.88 22.59
N ARG A 586 -8.02 1.56 22.35
CA ARG A 586 -7.97 2.78 21.54
C ARG A 586 -7.30 2.49 20.21
N PHE A 587 -8.02 2.70 19.12
CA PHE A 587 -7.48 2.66 17.76
C PHE A 587 -7.13 4.09 17.34
N ARG A 588 -5.92 4.31 16.85
CA ARG A 588 -5.46 5.60 16.30
C ARG A 588 -5.04 5.42 14.85
N LEU A 589 -5.58 6.24 13.96
CA LEU A 589 -5.29 6.25 12.53
C LEU A 589 -4.32 7.37 12.17
N PHE A 590 -3.23 7.00 11.54
CA PHE A 590 -2.25 7.93 10.98
C PHE A 590 -2.35 7.93 9.46
N VAL A 591 -2.42 9.12 8.86
CA VAL A 591 -2.49 9.32 7.41
C VAL A 591 -1.39 10.29 7.00
N ASP A 592 -0.55 9.90 6.04
CA ASP A 592 0.60 10.65 5.53
C ASP A 592 1.53 11.20 6.65
N GLY A 593 1.60 10.45 7.76
CA GLY A 593 2.44 10.73 8.92
C GLY A 593 1.83 11.58 10.01
N ASP A 594 0.58 12.01 9.88
CA ASP A 594 -0.14 12.76 10.91
C ASP A 594 -1.27 11.90 11.50
N GLU A 595 -1.51 12.02 12.80
CA GLU A 595 -2.69 11.42 13.42
C GLU A 595 -3.94 12.13 12.92
N SER A 596 -4.88 11.37 12.37
CA SER A 596 -6.05 11.88 11.67
C SER A 596 -7.38 11.57 12.35
N TRP A 597 -7.42 10.49 13.16
CA TRP A 597 -8.62 10.01 13.82
C TRP A 597 -8.28 9.00 14.91
N ASP A 598 -9.08 8.96 15.97
CA ASP A 598 -9.02 7.91 16.99
C ASP A 598 -10.42 7.45 17.44
N TYR A 599 -10.48 6.24 17.98
CA TYR A 599 -11.72 5.61 18.44
C TYR A 599 -11.48 4.68 19.62
N VAL A 600 -12.41 4.67 20.57
CA VAL A 600 -12.32 3.89 21.80
C VAL A 600 -13.41 2.83 21.84
N LEU A 601 -13.00 1.60 22.13
CA LEU A 601 -13.85 0.44 22.37
C LEU A 601 -13.67 -0.04 23.79
N MET A 602 -14.75 -0.58 24.36
CA MET A 602 -14.73 -1.31 25.61
C MET A 602 -15.21 -2.73 25.38
N THR A 603 -14.64 -3.69 26.11
CA THR A 603 -15.11 -5.07 26.05
C THR A 603 -16.53 -5.19 26.62
N PRO A 604 -17.29 -6.26 26.30
CA PRO A 604 -18.53 -6.55 26.99
C PRO A 604 -18.34 -6.63 28.51
N PRO A 605 -19.36 -6.32 29.32
CA PRO A 605 -19.29 -6.49 30.77
C PRO A 605 -19.18 -7.98 31.15
N ALA A 606 -18.38 -8.28 32.19
CA ALA A 606 -18.14 -9.64 32.69
C ALA A 606 -19.29 -10.15 33.57
N VAL A 607 -20.50 -10.17 33.03
CA VAL A 607 -21.73 -10.60 33.74
C VAL A 607 -22.21 -11.93 33.15
N HIS A 608 -22.53 -12.90 34.00
CA HIS A 608 -23.16 -14.15 33.58
C HIS A 608 -24.69 -13.99 33.53
N GLY A 609 -25.32 -14.39 32.43
CA GLY A 609 -26.78 -14.25 32.21
C GLY A 609 -27.16 -14.24 30.72
N GLY A 610 -28.46 -14.30 30.42
CA GLY A 610 -28.96 -14.23 29.04
C GLY A 610 -28.79 -12.85 28.40
N GLY A 611 -28.73 -12.77 27.05
CA GLY A 611 -28.46 -11.54 26.30
C GLY A 611 -29.30 -10.33 26.72
N ARG A 612 -30.63 -10.51 26.88
CA ARG A 612 -31.56 -9.46 27.34
C ARG A 612 -31.23 -8.88 28.72
N GLY A 613 -30.61 -9.65 29.61
CA GLY A 613 -30.20 -9.17 30.93
C GLY A 613 -28.93 -8.32 30.88
N LYS A 614 -28.09 -8.53 29.87
CA LYS A 614 -26.84 -7.77 29.66
C LYS A 614 -27.10 -6.42 28.99
N ASP A 615 -28.06 -6.36 28.07
CA ASP A 615 -28.43 -5.11 27.39
C ASP A 615 -28.89 -4.04 28.40
N ALA A 616 -29.67 -4.43 29.42
CA ALA A 616 -30.12 -3.52 30.48
C ALA A 616 -28.99 -2.88 31.32
N ILE A 617 -27.77 -3.43 31.27
CA ILE A 617 -26.58 -2.87 31.95
C ILE A 617 -25.79 -1.96 30.99
N TRP A 618 -25.93 -2.16 29.68
CA TRP A 618 -25.13 -1.53 28.63
C TRP A 618 -25.83 -0.33 27.96
N GLY A 619 -27.16 -0.24 28.03
CA GLY A 619 -27.96 0.85 27.47
C GLY A 619 -29.46 0.64 27.59
#